data_AF-A0A1G1LKP6-F1
#
_entry.id   AF-A0A1G1LKP6-F1
#
_cell.length_a   1.000
_cell.length_b   1.000
_cell.length_c   1.000
_cell.angle_alpha   90.00
_cell.angle_beta   90.00
_cell.angle_gamma   90.00
#
_symmetry.space_group_name_H-M   'P 1'
#
loop_
_entity.id
_entity.type
_entity.pdbx_description
1 polymer ?
#
loop_
_entity_poly.entity_id
_entity_poly.type
_entity_poly.pdbx_seq_one_letter_code
_entity_poly.pdbx_strand_id
1 'polypeptide(L)'
;MRKRLRKIRRAGTRSSTRSERAISVGVELETYSISVPEYRISRELHFPRRGIAELGERFTKDASIGSEYNSRVFYTVREAFFLLKNGLRKYIHYRSSPEEHDYRTLFPIGGWTDRFAGSHIHMALGKKKFEYRRARLLARRLHSHIPFLIALCGNSPVWRDRITAINSNRLLRGTEKYCKVTRRELLYKHHYRELTYNEGGKRKPPTLEIRVLDSGIPEYVVAAICVVKAVALQWLERKPSLNHLTHEDYLSARDQAIRYGPKAKLLWNRHALTVPQYVDLFFRKYEDELDQLAIPDDVIDVFKYLKRGWNQSTVIRRAAQKSRWHHRPTWERRFAKRYAAAIRALLDGNSYTEFAKALGVRLPSIERTWMGRRESKW
;
A
#
# COMPACT_ATOMS: atom_id res chain seq x y z
N MET A 1 -14.95 -38.38 17.98
CA MET A 1 -15.60 -37.31 17.20
C MET A 1 -14.59 -36.70 16.23
N ARG A 2 -14.85 -36.76 14.92
CA ARG A 2 -13.83 -36.91 13.85
C ARG A 2 -12.96 -35.66 13.57
N LYS A 3 -11.63 -35.81 13.78
CA LYS A 3 -10.55 -34.99 13.24
C LYS A 3 -10.52 -35.09 11.70
N ARG A 4 -10.82 -34.01 10.98
CA ARG A 4 -10.46 -33.87 9.55
C ARG A 4 -9.21 -33.01 9.43
N LEU A 5 -8.06 -33.65 9.63
CA LEU A 5 -6.78 -33.18 9.11
C LEU A 5 -6.85 -33.29 7.59
N ARG A 6 -7.04 -32.17 6.89
CA ARG A 6 -6.85 -32.11 5.44
C ARG A 6 -5.35 -32.30 5.17
N LYS A 7 -5.01 -33.50 4.69
CA LYS A 7 -3.72 -33.85 4.07
C LYS A 7 -3.38 -32.77 3.03
N ILE A 8 -2.34 -31.98 3.31
CA ILE A 8 -1.73 -31.07 2.35
C ILE A 8 -1.22 -31.93 1.19
N ARG A 9 -1.91 -31.87 0.05
CA ARG A 9 -1.41 -32.45 -1.20
C ARG A 9 -0.16 -31.66 -1.62
N ARG A 10 1.01 -32.19 -1.28
CA ARG A 10 2.27 -31.85 -1.95
C ARG A 10 2.26 -32.47 -3.34
N ALA A 11 1.56 -31.83 -4.27
CA ALA A 11 1.64 -32.13 -5.69
C ALA A 11 1.46 -30.81 -6.45
N GLY A 12 2.57 -30.15 -6.81
CA GLY A 12 2.51 -28.96 -7.69
C GLY A 12 3.48 -27.80 -7.41
N THR A 13 4.58 -27.96 -6.67
CA THR A 13 5.52 -26.86 -6.39
C THR A 13 6.23 -26.27 -7.62
N ARG A 14 6.22 -26.94 -8.78
CA ARG A 14 6.80 -26.39 -10.03
C ARG A 14 5.83 -25.53 -10.86
N SER A 15 4.52 -25.64 -10.64
CA SER A 15 3.51 -24.86 -11.40
C SER A 15 3.35 -23.44 -10.85
N SER A 16 3.34 -23.29 -9.51
CA SER A 16 3.01 -22.04 -8.81
C SER A 16 4.03 -20.91 -9.00
N THR A 17 5.32 -21.22 -9.07
CA THR A 17 6.36 -20.17 -9.28
C THR A 17 6.36 -19.59 -10.69
N ARG A 18 5.84 -20.32 -11.69
CA ARG A 18 5.79 -19.84 -13.08
C ARG A 18 4.64 -18.85 -13.31
N SER A 19 3.51 -19.04 -12.61
CA SER A 19 2.36 -18.14 -12.70
C SER A 19 2.60 -16.83 -11.93
N GLU A 20 3.17 -16.86 -10.73
CA GLU A 20 3.44 -15.63 -9.96
C GLU A 20 4.34 -14.65 -10.74
N ARG A 21 5.36 -15.18 -11.43
CA ARG A 21 6.30 -14.41 -12.25
C ARG A 21 5.73 -13.93 -13.58
N ALA A 22 4.49 -14.31 -13.93
CA ALA A 22 3.81 -13.80 -15.11
C ALA A 22 3.45 -12.30 -14.97
N ILE A 23 3.44 -11.79 -13.74
CA ILE A 23 3.13 -10.39 -13.42
C ILE A 23 4.32 -9.78 -12.68
N SER A 24 4.99 -8.86 -13.35
CA SER A 24 6.05 -8.06 -12.77
C SER A 24 5.47 -6.75 -12.25
N VAL A 25 5.98 -6.28 -11.12
CA VAL A 25 5.49 -5.09 -10.44
C VAL A 25 6.64 -4.14 -10.16
N GLY A 26 6.40 -2.84 -10.28
CA GLY A 26 7.26 -1.78 -9.77
C GLY A 26 6.43 -0.83 -8.90
N VAL A 27 7.09 -0.13 -7.98
CA VAL A 27 6.45 0.81 -7.06
C VAL A 27 7.12 2.17 -7.17
N GLU A 28 6.29 3.20 -7.23
CA GLU A 28 6.70 4.59 -7.04
C GLU A 28 6.16 5.02 -5.66
N LEU A 29 7.01 5.57 -4.79
CA LEU A 29 6.66 5.98 -3.43
C LEU A 29 7.10 7.42 -3.23
N GLU A 30 6.12 8.30 -3.16
CA GLU A 30 6.28 9.70 -2.80
C GLU A 30 6.34 9.81 -1.27
N THR A 31 7.19 10.69 -0.73
CA THR A 31 7.35 10.78 0.72
C THR A 31 7.69 12.18 1.20
N TYR A 32 7.16 12.52 2.36
CA TYR A 32 7.68 13.60 3.19
C TYR A 32 9.04 13.23 3.77
N SER A 33 9.72 14.23 4.32
CA SER A 33 10.97 14.09 5.05
C SER A 33 10.79 14.57 6.49
N ILE A 34 11.52 13.96 7.42
CA ILE A 34 11.75 14.52 8.77
C ILE A 34 13.18 15.01 8.81
N SER A 35 13.39 16.32 9.02
CA SER A 35 14.69 16.86 9.40
C SER A 35 14.95 16.47 10.86
N VAL A 36 15.96 15.64 11.11
CA VAL A 36 16.20 15.03 12.42
C VAL A 36 16.76 15.96 13.48
N PRO A 37 17.66 16.93 13.21
CA PRO A 37 18.13 17.83 14.29
C PRO A 37 16.97 18.60 14.94
N GLU A 38 16.02 19.07 14.14
CA GLU A 38 14.84 19.78 14.64
C GLU A 38 13.64 18.86 14.90
N TYR A 39 13.62 17.65 14.34
CA TYR A 39 12.44 16.79 14.18
C TYR A 39 11.26 17.50 13.50
N ARG A 40 11.57 18.25 12.43
CA ARG A 40 10.59 18.99 11.62
C ARG A 40 10.15 18.15 10.42
N ILE A 41 8.85 17.94 10.26
CA ILE A 41 8.27 17.32 9.07
C ILE A 41 8.23 18.37 7.95
N SER A 42 8.72 18.01 6.76
CA SER A 42 8.80 18.92 5.62
C SER A 42 8.78 18.17 4.28
N ARG A 43 8.83 18.92 3.19
CA ARG A 43 8.94 18.43 1.80
C ARG A 43 10.36 18.58 1.25
N GLU A 44 11.33 18.82 2.13
CA GLU A 44 12.71 19.00 1.71
C GLU A 44 13.25 17.72 1.08
N LEU A 45 14.01 17.90 0.00
CA LEU A 45 14.58 16.79 -0.73
C LEU A 45 15.64 16.11 0.11
N HIS A 46 15.60 14.79 0.07
CA HIS A 46 16.62 13.96 0.66
C HIS A 46 16.99 12.89 -0.35
N PHE A 47 18.29 12.73 -0.64
CA PHE A 47 18.76 11.72 -1.59
C PHE A 47 19.89 10.91 -0.96
N PRO A 48 19.93 9.59 -1.21
CA PRO A 48 21.09 8.80 -0.86
C PRO A 48 22.33 9.29 -1.63
N ARG A 49 23.53 8.91 -1.15
CA ARG A 49 24.82 9.19 -1.81
C ARG A 49 24.75 8.75 -3.26
N ARG A 50 25.37 9.54 -4.14
CA ARG A 50 25.56 9.16 -5.55
C ARG A 50 26.28 7.80 -5.60
N GLY A 51 25.81 6.92 -6.49
CA GLY A 51 26.37 5.58 -6.69
C GLY A 51 25.78 4.46 -5.82
N ILE A 52 24.93 4.77 -4.84
CA ILE A 52 24.29 3.73 -3.98
C ILE A 52 23.02 3.13 -4.62
N ALA A 53 22.45 3.84 -5.58
CA ALA A 53 21.31 3.34 -6.33
C ALA A 53 21.70 2.10 -7.13
N GLU A 54 20.95 1.02 -6.96
CA GLU A 54 21.16 -0.21 -7.72
C GLU A 54 20.54 -0.10 -9.12
N LEU A 55 20.96 -0.99 -10.03
CA LEU A 55 20.38 -1.04 -11.37
C LEU A 55 18.86 -1.25 -11.32
N GLY A 56 18.13 -0.29 -11.90
CA GLY A 56 16.66 -0.30 -11.97
C GLY A 56 15.98 0.42 -10.80
N GLU A 57 16.73 0.91 -9.82
CA GLU A 57 16.25 1.74 -8.72
C GLU A 57 16.49 3.22 -9.05
N ARG A 58 15.59 4.11 -8.62
CA ARG A 58 15.82 5.56 -8.75
C ARG A 58 15.33 6.32 -7.53
N PHE A 59 16.07 7.37 -7.20
CA PHE A 59 15.74 8.34 -6.17
C PHE A 59 15.57 9.68 -6.88
N THR A 60 14.34 10.14 -6.97
CA THR A 60 13.92 11.25 -7.82
C THR A 60 13.24 12.34 -6.99
N LYS A 61 13.05 13.50 -7.62
CA LYS A 61 12.26 14.58 -7.09
C LYS A 61 10.86 14.49 -7.68
N ASP A 62 9.85 14.46 -6.84
CA ASP A 62 8.50 14.84 -7.24
C ASP A 62 8.31 16.34 -6.95
N ALA A 63 7.85 17.07 -7.97
CA ALA A 63 7.74 18.52 -7.90
C ALA A 63 6.73 19.01 -6.84
N SER A 64 5.77 18.17 -6.47
CA SER A 64 4.66 18.53 -5.59
C SER A 64 4.93 18.18 -4.12
N ILE A 65 5.61 17.06 -3.84
CA ILE A 65 5.76 16.51 -2.48
C ILE A 65 7.20 16.47 -1.96
N GLY A 66 8.20 16.47 -2.86
CA GLY A 66 9.61 16.41 -2.48
C GLY A 66 10.30 15.14 -3.00
N SER A 67 10.48 14.14 -2.13
CA SER A 67 11.24 12.93 -2.46
C SER A 67 10.35 11.86 -3.07
N GLU A 68 10.83 11.21 -4.12
CA GLU A 68 10.19 10.06 -4.75
C GLU A 68 11.19 8.91 -4.87
N TYR A 69 10.74 7.72 -4.50
CA TYR A 69 11.47 6.47 -4.66
C TYR A 69 10.82 5.62 -5.73
N ASN A 70 11.59 5.21 -6.72
CA ASN A 70 11.17 4.27 -7.76
C ASN A 70 11.90 2.95 -7.53
N SER A 71 11.13 1.90 -7.21
CA SER A 71 11.70 0.58 -6.96
C SER A 71 12.24 -0.05 -8.22
N ARG A 72 13.12 -1.04 -8.03
CA ARG A 72 13.38 -2.06 -9.04
C ARG A 72 12.08 -2.79 -9.38
N VAL A 73 12.02 -3.37 -10.58
CA VAL A 73 10.95 -4.29 -10.96
C VAL A 73 11.17 -5.60 -10.22
N PHE A 74 10.14 -6.09 -9.53
CA PHE A 74 10.13 -7.37 -8.84
C PHE A 74 9.06 -8.29 -9.39
N TYR A 75 9.29 -9.60 -9.27
CA TYR A 75 8.43 -10.65 -9.81
C TYR A 75 7.66 -11.39 -8.73
N THR A 76 8.13 -11.38 -7.49
CA THR A 76 7.47 -12.08 -6.37
C THR A 76 7.12 -11.11 -5.25
N VAL A 77 6.13 -11.47 -4.42
CA VAL A 77 5.76 -10.68 -3.23
C VAL A 77 6.91 -10.61 -2.23
N ARG A 78 7.65 -11.72 -2.06
CA ARG A 78 8.81 -11.76 -1.16
C ARG A 78 9.94 -10.85 -1.62
N GLU A 79 10.24 -10.87 -2.92
CA GLU A 79 11.21 -9.96 -3.54
C GLU A 79 10.77 -8.49 -3.37
N ALA A 80 9.48 -8.20 -3.59
CA ALA A 80 8.93 -6.87 -3.37
C ALA A 80 9.17 -6.39 -1.93
N PHE A 81 8.85 -7.23 -0.94
CA PHE A 81 8.99 -6.87 0.47
C PHE A 81 10.45 -6.59 0.84
N PHE A 82 11.36 -7.47 0.43
CA PHE A 82 12.78 -7.33 0.70
C PHE A 82 13.38 -6.09 0.01
N LEU A 83 13.17 -5.93 -1.31
CA LEU A 83 13.76 -4.85 -2.09
C LEU A 83 13.19 -3.48 -1.74
N LEU A 84 11.91 -3.38 -1.38
CA LEU A 84 11.32 -2.12 -0.90
C LEU A 84 11.96 -1.68 0.42
N LYS A 85 12.11 -2.59 1.39
CA LYS A 85 12.81 -2.27 2.64
C LYS A 85 14.27 -1.86 2.38
N ASN A 86 15.01 -2.65 1.61
CA ASN A 86 16.41 -2.38 1.31
C ASN A 86 16.60 -1.03 0.58
N GLY A 87 15.75 -0.73 -0.40
CA GLY A 87 15.84 0.52 -1.15
C GLY A 87 15.51 1.76 -0.30
N LEU A 88 14.43 1.70 0.49
CA LEU A 88 14.08 2.80 1.39
C LEU A 88 15.13 3.01 2.50
N ARG A 89 15.77 1.92 2.96
CA ARG A 89 16.87 1.99 3.94
C ARG A 89 18.03 2.86 3.44
N LYS A 90 18.21 3.02 2.12
CA LYS A 90 19.25 3.87 1.55
C LYS A 90 19.08 5.35 1.87
N TYR A 91 17.85 5.82 2.04
CA TYR A 91 17.60 7.16 2.55
C TYR A 91 17.99 7.32 4.03
N ILE A 92 18.23 6.24 4.77
CA ILE A 92 18.62 6.34 6.17
C ILE A 92 20.12 6.15 6.34
N HIS A 93 20.72 5.14 5.72
CA HIS A 93 22.11 4.76 6.03
C HIS A 93 23.15 5.30 5.05
N TYR A 94 22.76 5.67 3.83
CA TYR A 94 23.72 6.06 2.80
C TYR A 94 23.47 7.49 2.34
N ARG A 95 23.71 8.48 3.20
CA ARG A 95 23.32 9.89 2.96
C ARG A 95 24.41 10.74 2.33
N SER A 96 24.00 11.65 1.44
CA SER A 96 24.89 12.53 0.66
C SER A 96 25.78 13.45 1.52
N SER A 97 25.30 13.90 2.69
CA SER A 97 26.11 14.69 3.64
C SER A 97 26.40 13.86 4.89
N PRO A 98 27.66 13.79 5.36
CA PRO A 98 28.09 13.03 6.52
C PRO A 98 28.02 13.80 7.85
N GLU A 99 27.57 15.06 7.88
CA GLU A 99 27.42 15.77 9.16
C GLU A 99 26.51 14.98 10.09
N GLU A 100 27.05 14.52 11.23
CA GLU A 100 26.40 13.55 12.12
C GLU A 100 25.04 14.04 12.65
N HIS A 101 24.76 15.33 12.53
CA HIS A 101 23.59 15.98 13.10
C HIS A 101 22.65 16.62 12.08
N ASP A 102 23.07 16.93 10.85
CA ASP A 102 22.18 17.46 9.80
C ASP A 102 21.77 16.39 8.79
N TYR A 103 20.78 15.59 9.18
CA TYR A 103 20.23 14.58 8.30
C TYR A 103 18.72 14.53 8.28
N ARG A 104 18.20 13.97 7.18
CA ARG A 104 16.78 13.75 6.96
C ARG A 104 16.49 12.26 6.95
N THR A 105 15.29 11.88 7.36
CA THR A 105 14.75 10.53 7.22
C THR A 105 13.41 10.57 6.51
N LEU A 106 12.99 9.43 5.97
CA LEU A 106 11.72 9.28 5.27
C LEU A 106 10.53 9.39 6.24
N PHE A 107 9.44 9.94 5.73
CA PHE A 107 8.14 9.96 6.38
C PHE A 107 7.04 9.58 5.37
N PRO A 108 6.90 8.27 5.06
CA PRO A 108 5.88 7.79 4.12
C PRO A 108 4.48 7.96 4.73
N ILE A 109 3.81 9.02 4.30
CA ILE A 109 2.47 9.41 4.74
C ILE A 109 1.69 10.11 3.62
N GLY A 110 0.39 9.83 3.52
CA GLY A 110 -0.45 10.34 2.44
C GLY A 110 -0.66 11.85 2.43
N GLY A 111 -0.47 12.49 3.57
CA GLY A 111 -0.68 13.92 3.78
C GLY A 111 -0.37 14.30 5.23
N TRP A 112 0.19 15.50 5.41
CA TRP A 112 0.48 16.07 6.72
C TRP A 112 0.22 17.58 6.73
N THR A 113 1.00 18.32 5.94
CA THR A 113 0.92 19.78 5.82
C THR A 113 -0.12 20.20 4.77
N ASP A 114 0.30 20.42 3.53
CA ASP A 114 -0.42 21.14 2.47
C ASP A 114 -0.40 20.41 1.12
N ARG A 115 0.25 19.23 1.05
CA ARG A 115 0.42 18.42 -0.16
C ARG A 115 0.10 16.95 0.11
N PHE A 116 -0.02 16.17 -0.94
CA PHE A 116 -0.33 14.76 -0.83
C PHE A 116 0.81 13.92 -1.38
N ALA A 117 1.04 12.77 -0.76
CA ALA A 117 2.00 11.77 -1.22
C ALA A 117 1.25 10.47 -1.51
N GLY A 118 1.48 9.89 -2.68
CA GLY A 118 0.94 8.59 -3.08
C GLY A 118 1.96 7.47 -3.02
N SER A 119 1.46 6.24 -3.06
CA SER A 119 2.21 5.11 -3.61
C SER A 119 1.52 4.61 -4.86
N HIS A 120 2.28 4.38 -5.91
CA HIS A 120 1.79 3.89 -7.19
C HIS A 120 2.30 2.47 -7.45
N ILE A 121 1.41 1.59 -7.86
CA ILE A 121 1.76 0.22 -8.27
C ILE A 121 1.71 0.16 -9.79
N HIS A 122 2.84 -0.15 -10.41
CA HIS A 122 2.95 -0.40 -11.83
C HIS A 122 2.98 -1.89 -12.09
N MET A 123 2.05 -2.39 -12.89
CA MET A 123 2.02 -3.79 -13.32
C MET A 123 2.36 -3.94 -14.78
N ALA A 124 3.18 -4.94 -15.09
CA ALA A 124 3.44 -5.41 -16.45
C ALA A 124 3.33 -6.94 -16.53
N LEU A 125 3.16 -7.44 -17.76
CA LEU A 125 3.02 -8.87 -18.04
C LEU A 125 4.36 -9.54 -18.32
N GLY A 126 5.25 -9.55 -17.31
CA GLY A 126 6.55 -10.22 -17.39
C GLY A 126 7.31 -9.83 -18.66
N LYS A 127 7.67 -10.82 -19.48
CA LYS A 127 8.40 -10.60 -20.76
C LYS A 127 7.52 -10.14 -21.93
N LYS A 128 6.19 -10.14 -21.81
CA LYS A 128 5.27 -9.76 -22.89
C LYS A 128 4.90 -8.29 -22.79
N LYS A 129 4.72 -7.64 -23.95
CA LYS A 129 4.19 -6.27 -24.01
C LYS A 129 2.78 -6.26 -23.40
N PHE A 130 2.55 -5.41 -22.41
CA PHE A 130 1.24 -5.27 -21.79
C PHE A 130 0.36 -4.35 -22.63
N GLU A 131 -0.35 -4.90 -23.61
CA GLU A 131 -1.18 -4.10 -24.52
C GLU A 131 -2.32 -3.36 -23.81
N TYR A 132 -2.66 -2.17 -24.30
CA TYR A 132 -3.75 -1.34 -23.79
C TYR A 132 -5.08 -2.08 -23.65
N ARG A 133 -5.47 -2.90 -24.65
CA ARG A 133 -6.72 -3.68 -24.59
C ARG A 133 -6.73 -4.64 -23.40
N ARG A 134 -5.60 -5.32 -23.15
CA ARG A 134 -5.44 -6.23 -22.02
C ARG A 134 -5.39 -5.47 -20.69
N ALA A 135 -4.67 -4.35 -20.64
CA ALA A 135 -4.63 -3.48 -19.48
C ALA A 135 -6.03 -2.97 -19.11
N ARG A 136 -6.85 -2.60 -20.10
CA ARG A 136 -8.25 -2.17 -19.89
C ARG A 136 -9.12 -3.28 -19.30
N LEU A 137 -8.97 -4.52 -19.78
CA LEU A 137 -9.69 -5.67 -19.23
C LEU A 137 -9.30 -5.96 -17.78
N LEU A 138 -8.01 -5.87 -17.45
CA LEU A 138 -7.54 -6.03 -16.07
C LEU A 138 -7.98 -4.87 -15.18
N ALA A 139 -7.91 -3.63 -15.67
CA ALA A 139 -8.36 -2.43 -14.98
C ALA A 139 -9.83 -2.53 -14.53
N ARG A 140 -10.71 -3.08 -15.40
CA ARG A 140 -12.12 -3.35 -15.06
C ARG A 140 -12.30 -4.27 -13.85
N ARG A 141 -11.42 -5.27 -13.70
CA ARG A 141 -11.46 -6.22 -12.58
C ARG A 141 -10.92 -5.58 -11.31
N LEU A 142 -9.81 -4.86 -11.41
CA LEU A 142 -9.21 -4.14 -10.27
C LEU A 142 -10.11 -3.01 -9.76
N HIS A 143 -10.86 -2.36 -10.64
CA HIS A 143 -11.74 -1.24 -10.31
C HIS A 143 -12.69 -1.56 -9.16
N SER A 144 -13.28 -2.76 -9.15
CA SER A 144 -14.20 -3.21 -8.10
C SER A 144 -13.51 -3.48 -6.74
N HIS A 145 -12.18 -3.54 -6.71
CA HIS A 145 -11.36 -3.75 -5.49
C HIS A 145 -10.66 -2.47 -5.02
N ILE A 146 -10.73 -1.36 -5.75
CA ILE A 146 -10.13 -0.08 -5.34
C ILE A 146 -10.62 0.38 -3.94
N PRO A 147 -11.92 0.30 -3.59
CA PRO A 147 -12.37 0.68 -2.24
C PRO A 147 -11.67 -0.15 -1.15
N PHE A 148 -11.41 -1.43 -1.41
CA PHE A 148 -10.66 -2.29 -0.49
C PHE A 148 -9.18 -1.87 -0.37
N LEU A 149 -8.53 -1.50 -1.48
CA LEU A 149 -7.17 -0.94 -1.46
C LEU A 149 -7.09 0.36 -0.66
N ILE A 150 -8.10 1.24 -0.77
CA ILE A 150 -8.18 2.49 0.00
C ILE A 150 -8.38 2.19 1.50
N ALA A 151 -9.25 1.24 1.84
CA ALA A 151 -9.46 0.84 3.22
C ALA A 151 -8.18 0.28 3.86
N LEU A 152 -7.44 -0.52 3.09
CA LEU A 152 -6.16 -1.11 3.48
C LEU A 152 -5.07 -0.05 3.64
N CYS A 153 -4.87 0.81 2.65
CA CYS A 153 -3.68 1.67 2.52
C CYS A 153 -3.91 3.15 2.81
N GLY A 154 -5.09 3.56 3.26
CA GLY A 154 -5.29 4.94 3.72
C GLY A 154 -4.32 5.27 4.86
N ASN A 155 -3.65 6.42 4.74
CA ASN A 155 -2.55 6.81 5.62
C ASN A 155 -2.34 8.33 5.63
N SER A 156 -3.41 9.11 5.74
CA SER A 156 -3.29 10.57 5.91
C SER A 156 -4.18 11.08 7.05
N PRO A 157 -3.91 10.65 8.31
CA PRO A 157 -4.70 11.03 9.48
C PRO A 157 -4.47 12.47 9.96
N VAL A 158 -3.51 13.19 9.40
CA VAL A 158 -3.22 14.60 9.71
C VAL A 158 -3.33 15.39 8.42
N TRP A 159 -3.92 16.59 8.49
CA TRP A 159 -4.00 17.50 7.36
C TRP A 159 -4.00 18.94 7.85
N ARG A 160 -3.10 19.78 7.31
CA ARG A 160 -2.89 21.16 7.75
C ARG A 160 -2.78 21.23 9.27
N ASP A 161 -1.90 20.39 9.81
CA ASP A 161 -1.55 20.32 11.24
C ASP A 161 -2.72 19.94 12.17
N ARG A 162 -3.81 19.42 11.57
CA ARG A 162 -4.99 18.94 12.29
C ARG A 162 -5.09 17.43 12.16
N ILE A 163 -5.08 16.76 13.29
CA ILE A 163 -5.42 15.33 13.38
C ILE A 163 -6.92 15.18 13.05
N THR A 164 -7.24 14.34 12.07
CA THR A 164 -8.61 14.12 11.58
C THR A 164 -9.08 12.70 11.88
N ALA A 165 -10.39 12.47 11.75
CA ALA A 165 -10.97 11.14 11.79
C ALA A 165 -10.89 10.39 10.44
N ILE A 166 -10.46 11.06 9.38
CA ILE A 166 -10.48 10.55 8.00
C ILE A 166 -9.37 9.53 7.79
N ASN A 167 -9.66 8.46 7.04
CA ASN A 167 -8.67 7.46 6.69
C ASN A 167 -7.65 7.99 5.66
N SER A 168 -8.15 8.56 4.56
CA SER A 168 -7.34 9.23 3.52
C SER A 168 -7.83 10.66 3.23
N ASN A 169 -7.20 11.67 3.84
CA ASN A 169 -7.37 13.06 3.43
C ASN A 169 -6.90 13.30 1.98
N ARG A 170 -5.88 12.55 1.51
CA ARG A 170 -5.38 12.63 0.12
C ARG A 170 -6.47 12.39 -0.89
N LEU A 171 -7.22 11.30 -0.75
CA LEU A 171 -8.31 11.02 -1.67
C LEU A 171 -9.52 11.91 -1.40
N LEU A 172 -9.86 12.19 -0.13
CA LEU A 172 -10.99 13.06 0.18
C LEU A 172 -10.87 14.45 -0.45
N ARG A 173 -9.68 15.05 -0.40
CA ARG A 173 -9.44 16.45 -0.78
C ARG A 173 -8.70 16.58 -2.11
N GLY A 174 -7.97 15.56 -2.52
CA GLY A 174 -7.15 15.54 -3.72
C GLY A 174 -7.77 14.82 -4.90
N THR A 175 -8.98 14.23 -4.78
CA THR A 175 -9.63 13.49 -5.89
C THR A 175 -9.65 14.31 -7.18
N GLU A 176 -10.16 15.55 -7.16
CA GLU A 176 -10.33 16.33 -8.39
C GLU A 176 -9.03 16.77 -9.07
N LYS A 177 -7.90 16.77 -8.35
CA LYS A 177 -6.64 17.31 -8.85
C LYS A 177 -5.54 16.26 -9.04
N TYR A 178 -5.40 15.33 -8.11
CA TYR A 178 -4.26 14.43 -8.02
C TYR A 178 -4.61 12.95 -8.21
N CYS A 179 -5.88 12.56 -8.03
CA CYS A 179 -6.33 11.17 -8.16
C CYS A 179 -7.82 11.09 -8.56
N LYS A 180 -8.11 11.55 -9.78
CA LYS A 180 -9.46 11.62 -10.35
C LYS A 180 -10.06 10.24 -10.49
N VAL A 181 -11.35 10.17 -10.16
CA VAL A 181 -12.11 8.93 -10.27
C VAL A 181 -12.03 8.35 -11.68
N THR A 182 -11.80 7.04 -11.75
CA THR A 182 -11.87 6.28 -13.02
C THR A 182 -13.23 5.61 -13.16
N ARG A 183 -13.82 5.70 -14.35
CA ARG A 183 -15.01 4.92 -14.71
C ARG A 183 -14.58 3.51 -15.10
N ARG A 184 -15.32 2.50 -14.64
CA ARG A 184 -15.00 1.07 -14.82
C ARG A 184 -14.63 0.69 -16.27
N GLU A 185 -15.39 1.18 -17.24
CA GLU A 185 -15.24 0.79 -18.65
C GLU A 185 -14.07 1.49 -19.38
N LEU A 186 -13.51 2.53 -18.79
CA LEU A 186 -12.52 3.41 -19.39
C LEU A 186 -11.15 3.23 -18.72
N LEU A 187 -10.10 3.20 -19.54
CA LEU A 187 -8.72 3.27 -19.07
C LEU A 187 -8.07 4.48 -19.71
N TYR A 188 -7.65 5.44 -18.90
CA TYR A 188 -7.10 6.67 -19.43
C TYR A 188 -5.58 6.55 -19.61
N LYS A 189 -5.04 7.34 -20.53
CA LYS A 189 -3.58 7.53 -20.69
C LYS A 189 -3.06 8.76 -19.96
N HIS A 190 -3.95 9.52 -19.32
CA HIS A 190 -3.58 10.73 -18.60
C HIS A 190 -3.11 10.43 -17.18
N HIS A 191 -2.09 11.15 -16.76
CA HIS A 191 -1.62 11.21 -15.38
C HIS A 191 -2.72 11.85 -14.50
N TYR A 192 -2.79 11.49 -13.21
CA TYR A 192 -3.80 11.91 -12.22
C TYR A 192 -5.13 11.15 -12.18
N ARG A 193 -5.21 9.92 -12.67
CA ARG A 193 -6.38 9.05 -12.44
C ARG A 193 -6.04 7.86 -11.56
N GLU A 194 -7.06 7.27 -10.96
CA GLU A 194 -6.89 6.10 -10.08
C GLU A 194 -6.27 4.90 -10.79
N LEU A 195 -6.65 4.69 -12.06
CA LEU A 195 -6.08 3.69 -12.95
C LEU A 195 -5.64 4.36 -14.26
N THR A 196 -4.38 4.18 -14.63
CA THR A 196 -3.80 4.77 -15.84
C THR A 196 -3.02 3.72 -16.63
N TYR A 197 -3.11 3.78 -17.95
CA TYR A 197 -2.20 3.03 -18.83
C TYR A 197 -1.00 3.90 -19.18
N ASN A 198 0.18 3.47 -18.75
CA ASN A 198 1.43 4.06 -19.20
C ASN A 198 1.93 3.26 -20.40
N GLU A 199 2.11 3.92 -21.55
CA GLU A 199 2.51 3.25 -22.80
C GLU A 199 3.95 2.70 -22.76
N GLY A 200 4.72 3.07 -21.74
CA GLY A 200 6.13 2.76 -21.66
C GLY A 200 6.95 3.62 -22.64
N GLY A 201 8.23 3.30 -22.75
CA GLY A 201 9.15 3.93 -23.69
C GLY A 201 10.28 2.95 -24.04
N LYS A 202 11.34 3.44 -24.69
CA LYS A 202 12.48 2.59 -25.12
C LYS A 202 13.07 1.72 -24.00
N ARG A 203 12.98 2.18 -22.74
CA ARG A 203 13.59 1.52 -21.56
C ARG A 203 12.58 1.08 -20.47
N LYS A 204 11.28 1.38 -20.60
CA LYS A 204 10.23 1.04 -19.61
C LYS A 204 9.10 0.32 -20.35
N PRO A 205 8.71 -0.92 -19.98
CA PRO A 205 7.59 -1.58 -20.63
C PRO A 205 6.28 -0.81 -20.35
N PRO A 206 5.23 -0.98 -21.19
CA PRO A 206 3.92 -0.47 -20.86
C PRO A 206 3.40 -1.08 -19.56
N THR A 207 2.73 -0.28 -18.73
CA THR A 207 2.24 -0.70 -17.42
C THR A 207 0.82 -0.25 -17.18
N LEU A 208 0.02 -1.07 -16.48
CA LEU A 208 -1.17 -0.59 -15.78
C LEU A 208 -0.74 -0.03 -14.43
N GLU A 209 -1.03 1.24 -14.18
CA GLU A 209 -0.69 1.95 -12.96
C GLU A 209 -1.92 2.12 -12.06
N ILE A 210 -1.75 1.84 -10.77
CA ILE A 210 -2.75 2.02 -9.72
C ILE A 210 -2.26 3.12 -8.77
N ARG A 211 -3.03 4.20 -8.61
CA ARG A 211 -2.61 5.45 -7.92
C ARG A 211 -3.39 5.78 -6.63
N VAL A 212 -4.18 4.82 -6.15
CA VAL A 212 -5.16 5.04 -5.06
C VAL A 212 -4.56 4.90 -3.66
N LEU A 213 -3.32 4.46 -3.53
CA LEU A 213 -2.69 4.28 -2.22
C LEU A 213 -2.18 5.63 -1.71
N ASP A 214 -2.43 5.92 -0.44
CA ASP A 214 -1.63 6.92 0.26
C ASP A 214 -0.21 6.38 0.39
N SER A 215 0.78 7.29 0.45
CA SER A 215 2.14 6.87 0.80
C SER A 215 2.16 6.16 2.15
N GLY A 216 2.87 5.03 2.23
CA GLY A 216 2.86 4.15 3.39
C GLY A 216 4.13 3.31 3.50
N ILE A 217 4.24 2.59 4.61
CA ILE A 217 5.39 1.70 4.86
C ILE A 217 5.34 0.46 3.95
N PRO A 218 6.48 -0.22 3.71
CA PRO A 218 6.56 -1.38 2.81
C PRO A 218 5.52 -2.46 3.07
N GLU A 219 5.18 -2.75 4.33
CA GLU A 219 4.22 -3.78 4.70
C GLU A 219 2.83 -3.54 4.08
N TYR A 220 2.34 -2.29 4.11
CA TYR A 220 1.04 -1.94 3.55
C TYR A 220 1.07 -1.87 2.02
N VAL A 221 2.16 -1.35 1.45
CA VAL A 221 2.34 -1.33 -0.02
C VAL A 221 2.37 -2.75 -0.57
N VAL A 222 3.07 -3.67 0.10
CA VAL A 222 3.16 -5.08 -0.32
C VAL A 222 1.84 -5.81 -0.10
N ALA A 223 1.09 -5.50 0.95
CA ALA A 223 -0.28 -6.00 1.12
C ALA A 223 -1.17 -5.59 -0.07
N ALA A 224 -1.09 -4.35 -0.54
CA ALA A 224 -1.81 -3.92 -1.75
C ALA A 224 -1.34 -4.66 -3.02
N ILE A 225 -0.03 -4.93 -3.14
CA ILE A 225 0.52 -5.75 -4.24
C ILE A 225 -0.08 -7.16 -4.20
N CYS A 226 -0.27 -7.76 -3.03
CA CYS A 226 -0.90 -9.09 -2.91
C CYS A 226 -2.32 -9.08 -3.48
N VAL A 227 -3.13 -8.07 -3.13
CA VAL A 227 -4.50 -7.91 -3.64
C VAL A 227 -4.49 -7.76 -5.16
N VAL A 228 -3.66 -6.85 -5.66
CA VAL A 228 -3.58 -6.53 -7.09
C VAL A 228 -3.07 -7.74 -7.91
N LYS A 229 -2.04 -8.45 -7.41
CA LYS A 229 -1.51 -9.66 -8.06
C LYS A 229 -2.51 -10.80 -8.04
N ALA A 230 -3.23 -11.05 -6.94
CA ALA A 230 -4.22 -12.11 -6.88
C ALA A 230 -5.34 -11.91 -7.92
N VAL A 231 -5.87 -10.68 -8.03
CA VAL A 231 -6.87 -10.34 -9.07
C VAL A 231 -6.32 -10.53 -10.48
N ALA A 232 -5.06 -10.16 -10.70
CA ALA A 232 -4.41 -10.25 -12.00
C ALA A 232 -4.05 -11.70 -12.39
N LEU A 233 -3.66 -12.55 -11.43
CA LEU A 233 -3.42 -13.98 -11.66
C LEU A 233 -4.70 -14.70 -12.06
N GLN A 234 -5.79 -14.48 -11.33
CA GLN A 234 -7.11 -15.02 -11.67
C GLN A 234 -7.53 -14.62 -13.09
N TRP A 235 -7.28 -13.37 -13.46
CA TRP A 235 -7.55 -12.88 -14.81
C TRP A 235 -6.69 -13.56 -15.88
N LEU A 236 -5.42 -13.80 -15.61
CA LEU A 236 -4.53 -14.53 -16.52
C LEU A 236 -4.97 -15.99 -16.72
N GLU A 237 -5.53 -16.61 -15.69
CA GLU A 237 -6.15 -17.95 -15.76
C GLU A 237 -7.50 -17.95 -16.49
N ARG A 238 -7.96 -16.81 -17.02
CA ARG A 238 -9.24 -16.63 -17.72
C ARG A 238 -10.47 -16.99 -16.88
N LYS A 239 -10.33 -17.05 -15.55
CA LYS A 239 -11.44 -17.25 -14.63
C LYS A 239 -12.40 -16.05 -14.69
N PRO A 240 -13.71 -16.23 -14.43
CA PRO A 240 -14.67 -15.13 -14.30
C PRO A 240 -14.22 -14.13 -13.23
N SER A 241 -14.62 -12.86 -13.37
CA SER A 241 -14.37 -11.87 -12.32
C SER A 241 -15.29 -12.16 -11.13
N LEU A 242 -14.74 -12.13 -9.92
CA LEU A 242 -15.50 -12.49 -8.72
C LEU A 242 -16.26 -11.33 -8.08
N ASN A 243 -15.91 -10.09 -8.43
CA ASN A 243 -16.57 -8.89 -7.94
C ASN A 243 -16.92 -7.95 -9.11
N HIS A 244 -18.12 -7.40 -9.06
CA HIS A 244 -18.69 -6.49 -10.04
C HIS A 244 -19.47 -5.38 -9.36
N LEU A 245 -18.94 -4.16 -9.41
CA LEU A 245 -19.63 -2.97 -8.92
C LEU A 245 -20.13 -2.12 -10.09
N THR A 246 -21.32 -1.54 -9.95
CA THR A 246 -21.70 -0.40 -10.78
C THR A 246 -20.85 0.82 -10.43
N HIS A 247 -20.90 1.87 -11.25
CA HIS A 247 -20.13 3.08 -10.95
C HIS A 247 -20.61 3.77 -9.66
N GLU A 248 -21.92 3.76 -9.41
CA GLU A 248 -22.52 4.32 -8.20
C GLU A 248 -22.12 3.52 -6.95
N ASP A 249 -22.27 2.20 -7.00
CA ASP A 249 -21.80 1.29 -5.95
C ASP A 249 -20.32 1.52 -5.62
N TYR A 250 -19.51 1.65 -6.67
CA TYR A 250 -18.09 1.97 -6.55
C TYR A 250 -17.85 3.31 -5.83
N LEU A 251 -18.52 4.38 -6.23
CA LEU A 251 -18.37 5.71 -5.63
C LEU A 251 -18.77 5.71 -4.15
N SER A 252 -19.88 5.05 -3.83
CA SER A 252 -20.37 4.90 -2.45
C SER A 252 -19.36 4.12 -1.59
N ALA A 253 -18.91 2.96 -2.03
CA ALA A 253 -17.91 2.16 -1.33
C ALA A 253 -16.56 2.90 -1.20
N ARG A 254 -16.18 3.67 -2.23
CA ARG A 254 -14.97 4.50 -2.24
C ARG A 254 -15.02 5.58 -1.17
N ASP A 255 -16.10 6.36 -1.08
CA ASP A 255 -16.26 7.39 -0.05
C ASP A 255 -16.24 6.78 1.37
N GLN A 256 -16.90 5.63 1.55
CA GLN A 256 -16.84 4.86 2.80
C GLN A 256 -15.40 4.47 3.18
N ALA A 257 -14.62 3.95 2.23
CA ALA A 257 -13.22 3.59 2.45
C ALA A 257 -12.32 4.82 2.76
N ILE A 258 -12.57 5.94 2.09
CA ILE A 258 -11.84 7.21 2.29
C ILE A 258 -12.07 7.75 3.71
N ARG A 259 -13.30 7.69 4.20
CA ARG A 259 -13.65 8.25 5.52
C ARG A 259 -13.33 7.30 6.66
N TYR A 260 -13.71 6.03 6.52
CA TYR A 260 -13.76 5.09 7.64
C TYR A 260 -12.69 4.01 7.58
N GLY A 261 -12.01 3.85 6.44
CA GLY A 261 -10.91 2.90 6.27
C GLY A 261 -11.28 1.49 6.73
N PRO A 262 -10.62 0.94 7.77
CA PRO A 262 -10.87 -0.41 8.25
C PRO A 262 -12.27 -0.60 8.88
N LYS A 263 -13.02 0.49 9.12
CA LYS A 263 -14.40 0.47 9.60
C LYS A 263 -15.44 0.68 8.49
N ALA A 264 -15.02 0.78 7.24
CA ALA A 264 -15.90 1.02 6.11
C ALA A 264 -16.87 -0.15 5.87
N LYS A 265 -18.02 0.19 5.26
CA LYS A 265 -18.86 -0.78 4.53
C LYS A 265 -18.44 -0.76 3.06
N LEU A 266 -17.92 -1.88 2.58
CA LEU A 266 -17.52 -2.10 1.19
C LEU A 266 -18.58 -2.93 0.46
N LEU A 267 -18.47 -3.03 -0.86
CA LEU A 267 -19.43 -3.78 -1.67
C LEU A 267 -18.74 -4.95 -2.40
N TRP A 268 -19.39 -6.11 -2.38
CA TRP A 268 -19.05 -7.26 -3.21
C TRP A 268 -20.29 -7.73 -3.96
N ASN A 269 -20.30 -7.59 -5.30
CA ASN A 269 -21.49 -7.84 -6.12
C ASN A 269 -22.75 -7.18 -5.55
N ARG A 270 -22.65 -5.89 -5.16
CA ARG A 270 -23.71 -5.09 -4.50
C ARG A 270 -24.07 -5.48 -3.06
N HIS A 271 -23.52 -6.54 -2.51
CA HIS A 271 -23.72 -6.87 -1.10
C HIS A 271 -22.80 -6.04 -0.21
N ALA A 272 -23.38 -5.36 0.78
CA ALA A 272 -22.63 -4.59 1.76
C ALA A 272 -21.92 -5.51 2.78
N LEU A 273 -20.61 -5.35 2.87
CA LEU A 273 -19.74 -6.11 3.76
C LEU A 273 -18.91 -5.14 4.61
N THR A 274 -18.71 -5.49 5.87
CA THR A 274 -17.65 -4.85 6.67
C THR A 274 -16.27 -5.23 6.10
N VAL A 275 -15.24 -4.40 6.32
CA VAL A 275 -13.87 -4.74 5.89
C VAL A 275 -13.42 -6.13 6.38
N PRO A 276 -13.66 -6.57 7.64
CA PRO A 276 -13.29 -7.92 8.05
C PRO A 276 -13.97 -9.03 7.23
N GLN A 277 -15.26 -8.86 6.90
CA GLN A 277 -15.98 -9.80 6.02
C GLN A 277 -15.43 -9.77 4.60
N TYR A 278 -15.09 -8.59 4.08
CA TYR A 278 -14.48 -8.45 2.76
C TYR A 278 -13.12 -9.15 2.68
N VAL A 279 -12.29 -9.00 3.71
CA VAL A 279 -10.99 -9.68 3.82
C VAL A 279 -11.17 -11.20 3.81
N ASP A 280 -12.10 -11.74 4.61
CA ASP A 280 -12.38 -13.18 4.62
C ASP A 280 -12.90 -13.67 3.26
N LEU A 281 -13.84 -12.95 2.67
CA LEU A 281 -14.37 -13.29 1.36
C LEU A 281 -13.27 -13.25 0.30
N PHE A 282 -12.42 -12.23 0.28
CA PHE A 282 -11.31 -12.08 -0.65
C PHE A 282 -10.32 -13.24 -0.52
N PHE A 283 -9.84 -13.54 0.70
CA PHE A 283 -8.86 -14.61 0.91
C PHE A 283 -9.38 -15.99 0.53
N ARG A 284 -10.67 -16.25 0.75
CA ARG A 284 -11.29 -17.50 0.32
C ARG A 284 -11.50 -17.56 -1.19
N LYS A 285 -11.97 -16.46 -1.79
CA LYS A 285 -12.34 -16.41 -3.21
C LYS A 285 -11.13 -16.36 -4.14
N TYR A 286 -10.00 -15.87 -3.64
CA TYR A 286 -8.70 -15.86 -4.32
C TYR A 286 -7.69 -16.82 -3.66
N GLU A 287 -8.15 -17.90 -3.00
CA GLU A 287 -7.27 -18.83 -2.25
C GLU A 287 -6.17 -19.39 -3.15
N ASP A 288 -6.53 -19.92 -4.32
CA ASP A 288 -5.58 -20.46 -5.30
C ASP A 288 -4.53 -19.44 -5.71
N GLU A 289 -4.93 -18.18 -5.96
CA GLU A 289 -4.01 -17.14 -6.41
C GLU A 289 -3.13 -16.62 -5.26
N LEU A 290 -3.64 -16.53 -4.04
CA LEU A 290 -2.91 -16.08 -2.87
C LEU A 290 -1.88 -17.12 -2.41
N ASP A 291 -2.20 -18.40 -2.49
CA ASP A 291 -1.27 -19.51 -2.21
C ASP A 291 -0.05 -19.48 -3.14
N GLN A 292 -0.23 -18.99 -4.38
CA GLN A 292 0.87 -18.82 -5.34
C GLN A 292 1.83 -17.68 -4.97
N LEU A 293 1.43 -16.73 -4.12
CA LEU A 293 2.23 -15.52 -3.84
C LEU A 293 3.28 -15.69 -2.74
N ALA A 294 3.28 -16.83 -2.01
CA ALA A 294 4.19 -17.09 -0.89
C ALA A 294 4.35 -15.87 0.06
N ILE A 295 3.21 -15.30 0.45
CA ILE A 295 3.09 -14.03 1.17
C ILE A 295 3.86 -14.09 2.51
N PRO A 296 4.78 -13.15 2.80
CA PRO A 296 5.46 -13.10 4.09
C PRO A 296 4.50 -12.91 5.27
N ASP A 297 4.81 -13.51 6.42
CA ASP A 297 3.96 -13.46 7.62
C ASP A 297 3.68 -12.02 8.10
N ASP A 298 4.68 -11.14 8.04
CA ASP A 298 4.51 -9.71 8.36
C ASP A 298 3.40 -9.04 7.51
N VAL A 299 3.27 -9.45 6.26
CA VAL A 299 2.25 -8.93 5.33
C VAL A 299 0.90 -9.57 5.63
N ILE A 300 0.85 -10.85 6.01
CA ILE A 300 -0.39 -11.50 6.49
C ILE A 300 -0.90 -10.81 7.76
N ASP A 301 -0.01 -10.43 8.67
CA ASP A 301 -0.37 -9.76 9.91
C ASP A 301 -0.99 -8.38 9.67
N VAL A 302 -0.57 -7.65 8.63
CA VAL A 302 -1.26 -6.42 8.19
C VAL A 302 -2.74 -6.69 7.90
N PHE A 303 -3.07 -7.76 7.18
CA PHE A 303 -4.46 -8.10 6.92
C PHE A 303 -5.21 -8.52 8.19
N LYS A 304 -4.57 -9.24 9.13
CA LYS A 304 -5.18 -9.56 10.42
C LYS A 304 -5.46 -8.30 11.24
N TYR A 305 -4.55 -7.33 11.26
CA TYR A 305 -4.79 -6.02 11.88
C TYR A 305 -5.94 -5.29 11.19
N LEU A 306 -6.02 -5.35 9.86
CA LEU A 306 -7.14 -4.78 9.10
C LEU A 306 -8.48 -5.38 9.55
N LYS A 307 -8.56 -6.71 9.71
CA LYS A 307 -9.74 -7.38 10.27
C LYS A 307 -10.08 -6.96 11.70
N ARG A 308 -9.09 -6.51 12.47
CA ARG A 308 -9.28 -5.97 13.82
C ARG A 308 -9.66 -4.49 13.83
N GLY A 309 -9.86 -3.86 12.67
CA GLY A 309 -10.21 -2.46 12.57
C GLY A 309 -9.00 -1.52 12.58
N TRP A 310 -7.80 -2.02 12.24
CA TRP A 310 -6.55 -1.26 12.29
C TRP A 310 -5.82 -1.25 10.95
N ASN A 311 -5.40 -0.07 10.54
CA ASN A 311 -4.47 0.16 9.43
C ASN A 311 -3.40 1.19 9.84
N GLN A 312 -2.51 1.56 8.91
CA GLN A 312 -1.44 2.52 9.18
C GLN A 312 -1.99 3.88 9.65
N SER A 313 -3.02 4.42 8.99
CA SER A 313 -3.69 5.67 9.41
C SER A 313 -4.14 5.63 10.88
N THR A 314 -4.66 4.49 11.34
CA THR A 314 -5.11 4.30 12.73
C THR A 314 -3.94 4.37 13.73
N VAL A 315 -2.82 3.72 13.43
CA VAL A 315 -1.62 3.74 14.28
C VAL A 315 -1.03 5.14 14.35
N ILE A 316 -0.83 5.78 13.20
CA ILE A 316 -0.25 7.12 13.12
C ILE A 316 -1.13 8.15 13.85
N ARG A 317 -2.44 8.09 13.65
CA ARG A 317 -3.39 8.97 14.34
C ARG A 317 -3.30 8.85 15.86
N ARG A 318 -3.29 7.61 16.39
CA ARG A 318 -3.18 7.38 17.83
C ARG A 318 -1.83 7.87 18.38
N ALA A 319 -0.74 7.65 17.65
CA ALA A 319 0.58 8.16 18.03
C ALA A 319 0.63 9.71 18.05
N ALA A 320 0.04 10.35 17.04
CA ALA A 320 -0.10 11.81 16.97
C ALA A 320 -0.96 12.36 18.12
N GLN A 321 -2.12 11.75 18.38
CA GLN A 321 -3.02 12.12 19.48
C GLN A 321 -2.31 12.00 20.83
N LYS A 322 -1.61 10.88 21.07
CA LYS A 322 -0.83 10.67 22.28
C LYS A 322 0.22 11.77 22.45
N SER A 323 0.96 12.10 21.40
CA SER A 323 1.97 13.16 21.43
C SER A 323 1.36 14.54 21.71
N ARG A 324 0.17 14.82 21.15
CA ARG A 324 -0.58 16.06 21.37
C ARG A 324 -1.11 16.21 22.79
N TRP A 325 -1.60 15.12 23.37
CA TRP A 325 -2.04 15.11 24.76
C TRP A 325 -0.89 15.34 25.75
N HIS A 326 0.29 14.79 25.46
CA HIS A 326 1.45 14.98 26.34
C HIS A 326 2.01 16.41 26.28
N HIS A 327 2.03 17.05 25.10
CA HIS A 327 2.56 18.41 24.99
C HIS A 327 2.03 19.16 23.75
N ARG A 328 0.97 19.94 23.92
CA ARG A 328 0.27 20.61 22.81
C ARG A 328 1.16 21.53 21.94
N PRO A 329 2.08 22.34 22.47
CA PRO A 329 2.90 23.23 21.61
C PRO A 329 3.93 22.53 20.72
N THR A 330 4.41 21.33 21.09
CA THR A 330 5.55 20.67 20.41
C THR A 330 5.23 19.22 20.03
N TRP A 331 3.95 18.90 19.89
CA TRP A 331 3.48 17.54 19.69
C TRP A 331 4.01 16.92 18.39
N GLU A 332 4.10 17.71 17.32
CA GLU A 332 4.63 17.26 16.03
C GLU A 332 6.09 16.89 16.14
N ARG A 333 6.89 17.73 16.78
CA ARG A 333 8.30 17.47 17.05
C ARG A 333 8.49 16.15 17.81
N ARG A 334 7.69 15.92 18.86
CA ARG A 334 7.71 14.69 19.67
C ARG A 334 7.28 13.47 18.87
N PHE A 335 6.24 13.60 18.05
CA PHE A 335 5.78 12.54 17.15
C PHE A 335 6.86 12.19 16.12
N ALA A 336 7.40 13.19 15.44
CA ALA A 336 8.44 13.05 14.41
C ALA A 336 9.71 12.40 14.98
N LYS A 337 10.11 12.74 16.22
CA LYS A 337 11.21 12.06 16.93
C LYS A 337 10.98 10.57 17.08
N ARG A 338 9.79 10.16 17.55
CA ARG A 338 9.45 8.72 17.68
C ARG A 338 9.35 8.04 16.33
N TYR A 339 8.75 8.69 15.35
CA TYR A 339 8.61 8.15 14.01
C TYR A 339 9.97 7.92 13.35
N ALA A 340 10.88 8.88 13.43
CA ALA A 340 12.23 8.79 12.88
C ALA A 340 13.00 7.57 13.41
N ALA A 341 12.86 7.27 14.71
CA ALA A 341 13.42 6.06 15.30
C ALA A 341 12.69 4.78 14.83
N ALA A 342 11.35 4.81 14.82
CA ALA A 342 10.53 3.67 14.43
C ALA A 342 10.74 3.25 12.97
N ILE A 343 10.79 4.20 12.03
CA ILE A 343 10.98 3.90 10.61
C ILE A 343 12.39 3.34 10.33
N ARG A 344 13.41 3.79 11.05
CA ARG A 344 14.76 3.22 10.97
C ARG A 344 14.74 1.75 11.36
N ALA A 345 14.22 1.43 12.55
CA ALA A 345 14.13 0.05 13.02
C ALA A 345 13.34 -0.84 12.06
N LEU A 346 12.18 -0.36 11.56
CA LEU A 346 11.35 -1.09 10.59
C LEU A 346 12.12 -1.46 9.31
N LEU A 347 12.90 -0.51 8.78
CA LEU A 347 13.69 -0.70 7.57
C LEU A 347 14.97 -1.52 7.82
N ASP A 348 15.41 -1.64 9.07
CA ASP A 348 16.50 -2.53 9.50
C ASP A 348 16.06 -3.98 9.73
N GLY A 349 14.78 -4.29 9.51
CA GLY A 349 14.25 -5.65 9.53
C GLY A 349 13.23 -5.93 10.62
N ASN A 350 12.94 -4.96 11.49
CA ASN A 350 11.91 -5.13 12.52
C ASN A 350 10.52 -5.25 11.91
N SER A 351 9.60 -5.79 12.73
CA SER A 351 8.21 -6.01 12.36
C SER A 351 7.36 -4.73 12.46
N TYR A 352 6.19 -4.75 11.83
CA TYR A 352 5.19 -3.69 11.99
C TYR A 352 4.72 -3.52 13.44
N THR A 353 4.68 -4.61 14.21
CA THR A 353 4.30 -4.58 15.63
C THR A 353 5.32 -3.80 16.45
N GLU A 354 6.61 -3.97 16.17
CA GLU A 354 7.67 -3.20 16.81
C GLU A 354 7.65 -1.73 16.39
N PHE A 355 7.37 -1.44 15.12
CA PHE A 355 7.15 -0.08 14.64
C PHE A 355 6.02 0.62 15.42
N ALA A 356 4.85 -0.03 15.57
CA ALA A 356 3.74 0.53 16.33
C ALA A 356 4.09 0.71 17.83
N LYS A 357 4.82 -0.25 18.41
CA LYS A 357 5.34 -0.17 19.79
C LYS A 357 6.28 1.02 19.97
N ALA A 358 7.21 1.25 19.03
CA ALA A 358 8.14 2.37 19.05
C ALA A 358 7.42 3.73 18.95
N LEU A 359 6.29 3.79 18.25
CA LEU A 359 5.39 4.95 18.25
C LEU A 359 4.58 5.11 19.55
N GLY A 360 4.65 4.14 20.47
CA GLY A 360 3.92 4.12 21.73
C GLY A 360 2.46 3.72 21.60
N VAL A 361 2.13 2.93 20.56
CA VAL A 361 0.78 2.45 20.25
C VAL A 361 0.68 0.94 20.48
N ARG A 362 -0.25 0.52 21.33
CA ARG A 362 -0.55 -0.90 21.56
C ARG A 362 -1.51 -1.40 20.48
N LEU A 363 -1.05 -2.36 19.68
CA LEU A 363 -1.88 -3.06 18.69
C LEU A 363 -2.78 -4.11 19.37
N PRO A 364 -3.95 -4.44 18.77
CA PRO A 364 -4.79 -5.54 19.26
C PRO A 364 -4.12 -6.90 19.01
N SER A 365 -4.46 -7.93 19.79
CA SER A 365 -3.98 -9.29 19.52
C SER A 365 -4.60 -9.85 18.23
N ILE A 366 -3.75 -10.47 17.41
CA ILE A 366 -4.09 -11.09 16.12
C ILE A 366 -3.85 -12.60 16.07
N GLU A 367 -3.37 -13.23 17.15
CA GLU A 367 -3.05 -14.67 17.19
C GLU A 367 -4.24 -15.57 16.85
N ARG A 368 -5.44 -15.16 17.27
CA ARG A 368 -6.71 -15.87 16.97
C ARG A 368 -7.46 -15.27 15.78
N THR A 369 -6.80 -14.46 14.97
CA THR A 369 -7.38 -13.84 13.77
C THR A 369 -6.98 -14.64 12.54
N TRP A 370 -7.93 -15.42 12.05
CA TRP A 370 -7.77 -16.25 10.86
C TRP A 370 -8.21 -15.50 9.61
N MET A 371 -7.69 -15.91 8.47
CA MET A 371 -8.05 -15.39 7.14
C MET A 371 -8.92 -16.41 6.42
N GLY A 372 -9.90 -15.94 5.63
CA GLY A 372 -10.74 -16.82 4.82
C GLY A 372 -11.85 -17.57 5.57
N ARG A 373 -12.18 -17.21 6.82
CA ARG A 373 -13.23 -17.90 7.60
C ARG A 373 -14.64 -17.36 7.28
N ARG A 374 -15.65 -18.23 7.45
CA ARG A 374 -17.12 -18.03 7.32
C ARG A 374 -17.70 -18.01 5.90
N GLU A 375 -18.52 -19.01 5.56
CA GLU A 375 -19.70 -18.81 4.71
C GLU A 375 -20.70 -17.99 5.52
N SER A 376 -20.74 -16.70 5.24
CA SER A 376 -21.96 -15.95 5.42
C SER A 376 -22.90 -16.39 4.29
N LYS A 377 -24.03 -16.99 4.67
CA LYS A 377 -25.14 -17.29 3.76
C LYS A 377 -25.58 -15.95 3.14
N TRP A 378 -25.15 -15.65 1.94
CA TRP A 378 -25.58 -14.47 1.17
C TRP A 378 -26.08 -14.95 -0.17
#